data_AF-A0A5B9DQL1-F1
#
_entry.id   AF-A0A5B9DQL1-F1
#
_cell.length_a   1.000
_cell.length_b   1.000
_cell.length_c   1.000
_cell.angle_alpha   90.00
_cell.angle_beta   90.00
_cell.angle_gamma   90.00
#
_symmetry.space_group_name_H-M   'P 1'
#
loop_
_entity.id
_entity.type
_entity.pdbx_description
1 polymer ?
#
loop_
_entity_poly.entity_id
_entity_poly.type
_entity_poly.pdbx_seq_one_letter_code
_entity_poly.pdbx_strand_id
1 'polypeptide(L)'
;MTLAETIRRAQTKVPVDLEGICREFGIRLHEAWLDTDISGELVSIPETGSYQINVNASHSTARKRFTIAHELGHFFLHRHLIGRGIDDDRVYRSTSAGRYHNTAIGPREETEANRFAASLLMPQSHIVQLQRDGVLTPEALAAKLLVSPAAMRIRLGLPVDGSRDDQFVPSGIPGDIGSVVH
;
A
#
# COMPACT_ATOMS: atom_id res chain seq x y z
N MET A 1 -5.31 21.59 1.79
CA MET A 1 -5.77 20.37 2.47
C MET A 1 -4.55 19.51 2.76
N THR A 2 -4.36 19.08 3.99
CA THR A 2 -3.19 18.29 4.41
C THR A 2 -3.35 16.81 4.07
N LEU A 3 -2.26 16.05 3.99
CA LEU A 3 -2.28 14.60 3.79
C LEU A 3 -3.19 13.90 4.83
N ALA A 4 -3.08 14.33 6.09
CA ALA A 4 -3.89 13.78 7.17
C ALA A 4 -5.39 14.04 6.99
N GLU A 5 -5.79 15.19 6.45
CA GLU A 5 -7.20 15.49 6.12
C GLU A 5 -7.72 14.61 4.99
N THR A 6 -6.94 14.41 3.93
CA THR A 6 -7.34 13.55 2.82
C THR A 6 -7.48 12.10 3.27
N ILE A 7 -6.54 11.59 4.07
CA ILE A 7 -6.63 10.22 4.60
C ILE A 7 -7.82 10.06 5.53
N ARG A 8 -8.06 11.00 6.45
CA ARG A 8 -9.25 10.96 7.33
C ARG A 8 -10.54 10.93 6.53
N ARG A 9 -10.64 11.72 5.45
CA ARG A 9 -11.82 11.70 4.58
C ARG A 9 -11.94 10.38 3.82
N ALA A 10 -10.85 9.85 3.28
CA ALA A 10 -10.89 8.57 2.57
C ALA A 10 -11.28 7.41 3.51
N GLN A 11 -10.97 7.52 4.80
CA GLN A 11 -11.32 6.57 5.85
C GLN A 11 -12.71 6.81 6.48
N THR A 12 -13.59 7.63 5.91
CA THR A 12 -14.97 7.77 6.44
C THR A 12 -15.85 6.56 6.12
N LYS A 13 -15.41 5.70 5.21
CA LYS A 13 -16.09 4.46 4.83
C LYS A 13 -15.06 3.36 4.61
N VAL A 14 -15.46 2.12 4.90
CA VAL A 14 -14.75 0.92 4.45
C VAL A 14 -15.56 0.21 3.36
N PRO A 15 -14.90 -0.36 2.34
CA PRO A 15 -13.47 -0.28 2.06
C PRO A 15 -13.02 1.13 1.65
N VAL A 16 -11.78 1.49 2.01
CA VAL A 16 -11.20 2.81 1.67
C VAL A 16 -11.09 2.97 0.14
N ASP A 17 -11.49 4.14 -0.34
CA ASP A 17 -11.52 4.51 -1.76
C ASP A 17 -10.13 4.97 -2.24
N LEU A 18 -9.31 4.01 -2.67
CA LEU A 18 -7.95 4.28 -3.14
C LEU A 18 -7.93 5.04 -4.47
N GLU A 19 -8.87 4.77 -5.36
CA GLU A 19 -9.01 5.49 -6.63
C GLU A 19 -9.33 6.97 -6.40
N GLY A 20 -10.22 7.25 -5.43
CA GLY A 20 -10.52 8.60 -4.97
C GLY A 20 -9.27 9.34 -4.49
N ILE A 21 -8.44 8.68 -3.67
CA ILE A 21 -7.15 9.24 -3.20
C ILE A 21 -6.24 9.52 -4.41
N CYS A 22 -6.01 8.54 -5.28
CA CYS A 22 -5.15 8.72 -6.46
C CYS A 22 -5.59 9.92 -7.31
N ARG A 23 -6.89 10.00 -7.62
CA ARG A 23 -7.47 11.09 -8.41
C ARG A 23 -7.28 12.46 -7.76
N GLU A 24 -7.44 12.57 -6.45
CA GLU A 24 -7.28 13.83 -5.72
C GLU A 24 -5.84 14.36 -5.76
N PHE A 25 -4.85 13.45 -5.77
CA PHE A 25 -3.44 13.82 -5.86
C PHE A 25 -2.88 13.81 -7.28
N GLY A 26 -3.73 13.69 -8.30
CA GLY A 26 -3.31 13.67 -9.71
C GLY A 26 -2.46 12.46 -10.08
N ILE A 27 -2.60 11.35 -9.34
CA ILE A 27 -1.93 10.09 -9.60
C ILE A 27 -2.81 9.26 -10.54
N ARG A 28 -2.26 8.86 -11.68
CA ARG A 28 -2.94 7.91 -12.58
C ARG A 28 -2.87 6.52 -11.97
N LEU A 29 -4.00 5.82 -11.91
CA LEU A 29 -4.03 4.41 -11.54
C LEU A 29 -4.33 3.57 -12.77
N HIS A 30 -3.51 2.56 -13.02
CA HIS A 30 -3.66 1.68 -14.16
C HIS A 30 -3.44 0.21 -13.76
N GLU A 31 -4.34 -0.67 -14.15
CA GLU A 31 -4.10 -2.11 -14.07
C GLU A 31 -3.31 -2.56 -15.29
N ALA A 32 -2.14 -3.16 -15.07
CA ALA A 32 -1.26 -3.63 -16.14
C ALA A 32 -0.93 -5.11 -15.95
N TRP A 33 -0.69 -5.83 -17.05
CA TRP A 33 -0.05 -7.13 -17.00
C TRP A 33 1.45 -6.91 -16.76
N LEU A 34 1.87 -7.08 -15.52
CA LEU A 34 3.27 -6.96 -15.12
C LEU A 34 3.90 -8.36 -15.03
N ASP A 35 5.23 -8.42 -15.04
CA ASP A 35 5.96 -9.67 -14.78
C ASP A 35 5.47 -10.30 -13.47
N THR A 36 5.53 -11.64 -13.39
CA THR A 36 4.92 -12.43 -12.29
C THR A 36 5.37 -12.00 -10.90
N ASP A 37 6.56 -11.44 -10.78
CA ASP A 37 7.16 -11.06 -9.51
C ASP A 37 6.97 -9.57 -9.19
N ILE A 38 6.32 -8.81 -10.07
CA ILE A 38 6.04 -7.40 -9.89
C ILE A 38 4.58 -7.25 -9.50
N SER A 39 4.35 -6.77 -8.27
CA SER A 39 2.99 -6.51 -7.77
C SER A 39 2.46 -5.15 -8.19
N GLY A 40 3.34 -4.16 -8.29
CA GLY A 40 3.06 -2.83 -8.80
C GLY A 40 4.33 -2.00 -8.94
N GLU A 41 4.18 -0.78 -9.44
CA GLU A 41 5.25 0.22 -9.54
C GLU A 41 4.66 1.64 -9.51
N LEU A 42 5.39 2.56 -8.89
CA LEU A 42 5.15 4.00 -8.93
C LEU A 42 6.13 4.69 -9.89
N VAL A 43 5.60 5.29 -10.94
CA VAL A 43 6.35 5.91 -12.02
C VAL A 43 6.14 7.43 -12.02
N SER A 44 7.22 8.20 -12.13
CA SER A 44 7.15 9.64 -12.41
C SER A 44 6.97 9.86 -13.92
N ILE A 45 6.14 10.82 -14.31
CA ILE A 45 5.89 11.20 -15.70
C ILE A 45 6.42 12.63 -15.92
N PRO A 46 7.71 12.79 -16.27
CA PRO A 46 8.39 14.09 -16.30
C PRO A 46 7.71 15.13 -17.18
N GLU A 47 7.12 14.71 -18.29
CA GLU A 47 6.45 15.59 -19.27
C GLU A 47 5.27 16.34 -18.67
N THR A 48 4.67 15.78 -17.61
CA THR A 48 3.48 16.32 -16.95
C THR A 48 3.72 16.68 -15.49
N GLY A 49 4.89 16.32 -14.93
CA GLY A 49 5.16 16.39 -13.49
C GLY A 49 4.22 15.53 -12.64
N SER A 50 3.49 14.59 -13.25
CA SER A 50 2.51 13.71 -12.59
C SER A 50 3.14 12.36 -12.23
N TYR A 51 2.39 11.54 -11.50
CA TYR A 51 2.79 10.18 -11.15
C TYR A 51 1.74 9.18 -11.63
N GLN A 52 2.17 7.93 -11.83
CA GLN A 52 1.31 6.81 -12.19
C GLN A 52 1.65 5.60 -11.33
N ILE A 53 0.62 4.96 -10.80
CA ILE A 53 0.68 3.66 -10.15
C ILE A 53 0.20 2.62 -11.14
N ASN A 54 1.07 1.67 -11.47
CA ASN A 54 0.68 0.45 -12.17
C ASN A 54 0.50 -0.67 -11.15
N VAL A 55 -0.62 -1.39 -11.19
CA VAL A 55 -0.87 -2.55 -10.34
C VAL A 55 -1.06 -3.79 -11.21
N ASN A 56 -0.53 -4.94 -10.77
CA ASN A 56 -0.62 -6.17 -11.55
C ASN A 56 -2.07 -6.65 -11.65
N ALA A 57 -2.59 -6.70 -12.88
CA ALA A 57 -3.97 -7.07 -13.21
C ALA A 57 -4.31 -8.51 -12.79
N SER A 58 -3.32 -9.40 -12.69
CA SER A 58 -3.52 -10.81 -12.33
C SER A 58 -3.74 -11.04 -10.82
N HIS A 59 -3.46 -10.05 -9.98
CA HIS A 59 -3.56 -10.20 -8.53
C HIS A 59 -4.99 -10.15 -7.99
N SER A 60 -5.21 -10.80 -6.85
CA SER A 60 -6.48 -10.72 -6.13
C SER A 60 -6.80 -9.28 -5.71
N THR A 61 -8.08 -8.94 -5.54
CA THR A 61 -8.51 -7.59 -5.13
C THR A 61 -7.81 -7.13 -3.85
N ALA A 62 -7.68 -8.01 -2.85
CA ALA A 62 -6.99 -7.68 -1.61
C ALA A 62 -5.51 -7.33 -1.84
N ARG A 63 -4.81 -8.10 -2.69
CA ARG A 63 -3.42 -7.86 -3.03
C ARG A 63 -3.25 -6.59 -3.85
N LYS A 64 -4.11 -6.34 -4.85
CA LYS A 64 -4.12 -5.08 -5.60
C LYS A 64 -4.30 -3.87 -4.69
N ARG A 65 -5.26 -3.93 -3.77
CA ARG A 65 -5.51 -2.85 -2.81
C ARG A 65 -4.31 -2.59 -1.91
N PHE A 66 -3.66 -3.65 -1.42
CA PHE A 66 -2.45 -3.53 -0.64
C PHE A 66 -1.32 -2.87 -1.45
N THR A 67 -1.06 -3.35 -2.67
CA THR A 67 -0.07 -2.76 -3.57
C THR A 67 -0.34 -1.28 -3.80
N ILE A 68 -1.57 -0.89 -4.16
CA ILE A 68 -1.90 0.51 -4.42
C ILE A 68 -1.66 1.37 -3.17
N ALA A 69 -2.06 0.89 -1.99
CA ALA A 69 -1.84 1.60 -0.74
C ALA A 69 -0.34 1.69 -0.37
N HIS A 70 0.46 0.69 -0.73
CA HIS A 70 1.91 0.69 -0.57
C HIS A 70 2.58 1.71 -1.49
N GLU A 71 2.22 1.72 -2.79
CA GLU A 71 2.73 2.72 -3.74
C GLU A 71 2.31 4.14 -3.35
N LEU A 72 1.10 4.33 -2.79
CA LEU A 72 0.70 5.60 -2.20
C LEU A 72 1.60 6.00 -1.01
N GLY A 73 2.04 5.04 -0.19
CA GLY A 73 3.05 5.27 0.85
C GLY A 73 4.36 5.77 0.28
N HIS A 74 4.85 5.17 -0.81
CA HIS A 74 6.02 5.69 -1.53
C HIS A 74 5.78 7.08 -2.10
N PHE A 75 4.62 7.35 -2.67
CA PHE A 75 4.29 8.67 -3.18
C PHE A 75 4.30 9.73 -2.06
N PHE A 76 3.62 9.50 -0.95
CA PHE A 76 3.49 10.53 0.08
C PHE A 76 4.75 10.76 0.89
N LEU A 77 5.47 9.69 1.24
CA LEU A 77 6.61 9.76 2.14
C LEU A 77 7.95 9.82 1.39
N HIS A 78 8.03 9.23 0.19
CA HIS A 78 9.30 8.93 -0.48
C HIS A 78 9.44 9.49 -1.90
N ARG A 79 8.43 10.22 -2.43
CA ARG A 79 8.47 10.71 -3.83
C ARG A 79 9.67 11.58 -4.19
N HIS A 80 10.30 12.20 -3.20
CA HIS A 80 11.51 13.01 -3.37
C HIS A 80 12.75 12.16 -3.71
N LEU A 81 12.70 10.85 -3.46
CA LEU A 81 13.73 9.88 -3.78
C LEU A 81 13.51 9.25 -5.16
N ILE A 82 12.28 9.29 -5.68
CA ILE A 82 11.92 8.71 -6.97
C ILE A 82 12.58 9.50 -8.11
N GLY A 83 13.31 8.80 -8.98
CA GLY A 83 14.06 9.41 -10.09
C GLY A 83 15.40 10.04 -9.71
N ARG A 84 15.86 9.89 -8.46
CA ARG A 84 17.21 10.31 -8.00
C ARG A 84 18.25 9.19 -8.00
N GLY A 85 17.88 7.99 -8.44
CA GLY A 85 18.85 6.95 -8.74
C GLY A 85 19.80 7.51 -9.79
N ILE A 86 21.08 7.60 -9.46
CA ILE A 86 22.14 7.82 -10.45
C ILE A 86 22.14 6.56 -11.32
N ASP A 87 21.39 6.62 -12.41
CA ASP A 87 21.81 6.14 -13.72
C ASP A 87 20.80 6.67 -14.74
N ASP A 88 21.26 7.73 -15.38
CA ASP A 88 20.78 8.25 -16.64
C ASP A 88 21.08 7.21 -17.72
N ASP A 89 20.44 6.03 -17.67
CA ASP A 89 20.48 5.08 -18.78
C ASP A 89 19.30 4.11 -18.75
N ARG A 90 18.59 4.10 -19.88
CA ARG A 90 17.39 3.33 -20.23
C ARG A 90 17.57 1.80 -20.20
N VAL A 91 18.59 1.22 -19.57
CA VAL A 91 18.95 -0.20 -19.75
C VAL A 91 19.62 -0.85 -18.51
N TYR A 92 18.89 -1.15 -17.42
CA TYR A 92 19.23 -2.34 -16.59
C TYR A 92 18.09 -2.90 -15.71
N ARG A 93 17.03 -3.39 -16.35
CA ARG A 93 16.01 -4.31 -15.79
C ARG A 93 16.60 -5.70 -15.51
N SER A 94 16.21 -6.39 -14.43
CA SER A 94 16.05 -7.87 -14.38
C SER A 94 15.33 -8.32 -13.10
N THR A 95 14.16 -8.92 -13.30
CA THR A 95 13.72 -10.20 -12.72
C THR A 95 13.58 -10.36 -11.20
N SER A 96 12.41 -10.87 -10.81
CA SER A 96 12.09 -11.85 -9.75
C SER A 96 12.52 -11.66 -8.30
N ALA A 97 13.43 -10.73 -8.03
CA ALA A 97 13.86 -10.33 -6.72
C ALA A 97 14.40 -8.89 -6.85
N GLY A 98 13.52 -7.90 -6.69
CA GLY A 98 13.90 -6.49 -6.56
C GLY A 98 14.68 -5.92 -7.74
N ARG A 99 13.99 -5.52 -8.82
CA ARG A 99 14.54 -4.55 -9.78
C ARG A 99 13.57 -3.44 -10.14
N TYR A 100 13.42 -2.55 -9.18
CA TYR A 100 13.76 -1.13 -9.33
C TYR A 100 14.55 -0.76 -8.08
N HIS A 101 15.84 -1.11 -8.01
CA HIS A 101 16.69 -0.61 -6.93
C HIS A 101 16.94 0.87 -7.21
N ASN A 102 15.93 1.71 -6.93
CA ASN A 102 16.23 3.04 -6.46
C ASN A 102 17.06 2.82 -5.19
N THR A 103 18.38 2.99 -5.27
CA THR A 103 19.27 2.76 -4.12
C THR A 103 18.93 3.67 -2.93
N ALA A 104 18.13 4.72 -3.16
CA ALA A 104 17.57 5.56 -2.12
C ALA A 104 16.30 5.00 -1.45
N ILE A 105 15.62 4.01 -2.03
CA ILE A 105 14.53 3.26 -1.38
C ILE A 105 15.12 1.94 -0.87
N GLY A 106 15.32 1.88 0.44
CA GLY A 106 15.85 0.72 1.12
C GLY A 106 14.83 0.06 2.06
N PRO A 107 15.28 -0.90 2.89
CA PRO A 107 14.40 -1.64 3.80
C PRO A 107 13.59 -0.75 4.76
N ARG A 108 14.11 0.44 5.09
CA ARG A 108 13.42 1.39 5.94
C ARG A 108 12.21 1.98 5.23
N GLU A 109 12.40 2.50 4.02
CA GLU A 109 11.38 3.14 3.20
C GLU A 109 10.28 2.13 2.82
N GLU A 110 10.67 0.90 2.49
CA GLU A 110 9.75 -0.23 2.30
C GLU A 110 8.91 -0.50 3.55
N THR A 111 9.54 -0.54 4.73
CA THR A 111 8.83 -0.72 6.01
C THR A 111 7.87 0.43 6.30
N GLU A 112 8.26 1.67 6.00
CA GLU A 112 7.41 2.85 6.16
C GLU A 112 6.20 2.82 5.21
N ALA A 113 6.40 2.47 3.93
CA ALA A 113 5.33 2.28 2.95
C ALA A 113 4.36 1.16 3.37
N ASN A 114 4.89 0.05 3.90
CA ASN A 114 4.10 -1.07 4.42
C ASN A 114 3.21 -0.67 5.58
N ARG A 115 3.76 0.09 6.53
CA ARG A 115 3.02 0.64 7.67
C ARG A 115 1.97 1.64 7.23
N PHE A 116 2.29 2.49 6.26
CA PHE A 116 1.34 3.42 5.65
C PHE A 116 0.17 2.67 5.03
N ALA A 117 0.44 1.67 4.19
CA ALA A 117 -0.58 0.86 3.51
C ALA A 117 -1.54 0.18 4.50
N ALA A 118 -0.96 -0.46 5.52
CA ALA A 118 -1.74 -1.14 6.54
C ALA A 118 -2.59 -0.16 7.36
N SER A 119 -2.05 1.00 7.72
CA SER A 119 -2.78 2.05 8.46
C SER A 119 -3.89 2.68 7.62
N LEU A 120 -3.65 2.86 6.32
CA LEU A 120 -4.63 3.37 5.38
C LEU A 120 -5.79 2.40 5.20
N LEU A 121 -5.50 1.12 4.97
CA LEU A 121 -6.51 0.10 4.65
C LEU A 121 -7.23 -0.46 5.88
N MET A 122 -6.60 -0.46 7.05
CA MET A 122 -7.12 -1.06 8.27
C MET A 122 -7.19 -0.04 9.44
N PRO A 123 -7.99 1.03 9.31
CA PRO A 123 -8.13 2.04 10.36
C PRO A 123 -8.69 1.43 11.65
N GLN A 124 -8.06 1.73 12.79
CA GLN A 124 -8.43 1.10 14.06
C GLN A 124 -9.87 1.43 14.46
N SER A 125 -10.31 2.67 14.20
CA SER A 125 -11.68 3.12 14.46
C SER A 125 -12.74 2.24 13.80
N HIS A 126 -12.51 1.80 12.57
CA HIS A 126 -13.46 0.98 11.83
C HIS A 126 -13.40 -0.49 12.27
N ILE A 127 -12.22 -1.01 12.62
CA ILE A 127 -12.11 -2.35 13.20
C ILE A 127 -12.91 -2.42 14.50
N VAL A 128 -12.72 -1.44 15.39
CA VAL A 128 -13.47 -1.35 16.67
C VAL A 128 -14.96 -1.23 16.43
N GLN A 129 -15.38 -0.40 15.46
CA GLN A 129 -16.80 -0.25 15.13
C GLN A 129 -17.40 -1.55 14.61
N LEU A 130 -16.75 -2.24 13.66
CA LEU A 130 -17.22 -3.51 13.13
C LEU A 130 -17.32 -4.60 14.20
N GLN A 131 -16.38 -4.63 15.16
CA GLN A 131 -16.44 -5.55 16.30
C GLN A 131 -17.64 -5.25 17.21
N ARG A 132 -17.94 -3.96 17.47
CA ARG A 132 -19.16 -3.56 18.21
C ARG A 132 -20.43 -3.96 17.47
N ASP A 133 -20.41 -3.94 16.14
CA ASP A 133 -21.50 -4.37 15.27
C ASP A 133 -21.57 -5.90 15.10
N GLY A 134 -20.75 -6.66 15.83
CA GLY A 134 -20.79 -8.13 15.89
C GLY A 134 -19.88 -8.85 14.89
N VAL A 135 -19.01 -8.16 14.16
CA VAL A 135 -18.00 -8.77 13.28
C VAL A 135 -16.75 -9.11 14.09
N LEU A 136 -16.67 -10.35 14.58
CA LEU A 136 -15.69 -10.74 15.60
C LEU A 136 -14.50 -11.55 15.08
N THR A 137 -14.60 -12.20 13.91
CA THR A 137 -13.51 -13.03 13.38
C THR A 137 -12.57 -12.22 12.49
N PRO A 138 -11.25 -12.51 12.50
CA PRO A 138 -10.29 -11.85 11.61
C PRO A 138 -10.67 -11.98 10.13
N GLU A 139 -11.22 -13.11 9.71
CA GLU A 139 -11.64 -13.38 8.34
C GLU A 139 -12.83 -12.49 7.94
N ALA A 140 -13.80 -12.33 8.84
CA ALA A 140 -14.96 -11.48 8.58
C ALA A 140 -14.59 -10.00 8.56
N LEU A 141 -13.68 -9.57 9.44
CA LEU A 141 -13.11 -8.22 9.41
C LEU A 141 -12.34 -7.99 8.11
N ALA A 142 -11.46 -8.93 7.73
CA ALA A 142 -10.68 -8.84 6.49
C ALA A 142 -11.59 -8.70 5.26
N ALA A 143 -12.67 -9.48 5.19
CA ALA A 143 -13.66 -9.39 4.12
C ALA A 143 -14.35 -8.03 4.07
N LYS A 144 -14.71 -7.43 5.21
CA LYS A 144 -15.33 -6.09 5.27
C LYS A 144 -14.39 -4.96 4.81
N LEU A 145 -13.10 -5.08 5.11
CA LEU A 145 -12.09 -4.08 4.73
C LEU A 145 -11.44 -4.35 3.35
N LEU A 146 -11.77 -5.48 2.72
CA LEU A 146 -11.16 -5.97 1.48
C LEU A 146 -9.62 -6.08 1.58
N VAL A 147 -9.15 -6.72 2.65
CA VAL A 147 -7.73 -7.05 2.88
C VAL A 147 -7.59 -8.57 3.06
N SER A 148 -6.36 -9.09 3.08
CA SER A 148 -6.14 -10.52 3.34
C SER A 148 -6.39 -10.86 4.82
N PRO A 149 -6.86 -12.09 5.13
CA PRO A 149 -6.97 -12.56 6.51
C PRO A 149 -5.64 -12.49 7.26
N ALA A 150 -4.53 -12.80 6.59
CA ALA A 150 -3.19 -12.69 7.16
C ALA A 150 -2.87 -11.25 7.60
N ALA A 151 -3.11 -10.26 6.75
CA ALA A 151 -2.89 -8.85 7.09
C ALA A 151 -3.76 -8.40 8.28
N MET A 152 -5.02 -8.84 8.32
CA MET A 152 -5.92 -8.55 9.45
C MET A 152 -5.45 -9.21 10.74
N ARG A 153 -4.99 -10.46 10.71
CA ARG A 153 -4.45 -11.13 11.90
C ARG A 153 -3.21 -10.44 12.43
N ILE A 154 -2.29 -10.02 11.56
CA ILE A 154 -1.13 -9.19 11.93
C ILE A 154 -1.60 -7.87 12.58
N ARG A 155 -2.61 -7.21 12.00
CA ARG A 155 -3.19 -5.96 12.54
C ARG A 155 -3.78 -6.15 13.94
N LEU A 156 -4.35 -7.32 14.21
CA LEU A 156 -4.93 -7.68 15.50
C LEU A 156 -3.90 -8.26 16.50
N GLY A 157 -2.63 -8.41 16.11
CA GLY A 157 -1.61 -9.04 16.94
C GLY A 157 -1.81 -10.55 17.13
N LEU A 158 -2.48 -11.21 16.19
CA LEU A 158 -2.77 -12.64 16.22
C LEU A 158 -1.74 -13.43 15.39
N PRO A 159 -1.51 -14.73 15.70
CA PRO A 159 -0.73 -15.62 14.85
C PRO A 159 -1.27 -15.65 13.42
N VAL A 160 -0.42 -15.97 12.44
CA VAL A 160 -0.83 -16.21 11.05
C VAL A 160 -0.68 -17.71 10.79
N ASP A 161 -1.74 -18.38 10.33
CA ASP A 161 -1.73 -19.82 10.09
C ASP A 161 -1.10 -20.09 8.71
N GLY A 162 -0.26 -21.13 8.63
CA GLY A 162 0.71 -21.38 7.56
C GLY A 162 0.14 -21.52 6.14
N SER A 163 -0.05 -20.38 5.46
CA SER A 163 -0.15 -20.30 4.00
C SER A 163 1.19 -19.81 3.44
N ARG A 164 1.72 -20.57 2.49
CA ARG A 164 3.06 -20.44 1.88
C ARG A 164 3.17 -19.32 0.83
N ASP A 165 2.12 -18.53 0.62
CA ASP A 165 2.08 -17.50 -0.41
C ASP A 165 1.81 -16.13 0.23
N ASP A 166 2.87 -15.49 0.74
CA ASP A 166 3.04 -14.03 0.72
C ASP A 166 4.27 -13.65 1.56
N GLN A 167 5.31 -13.16 0.90
CA GLN A 167 6.52 -12.59 1.52
C GLN A 167 6.23 -11.22 2.14
N PHE A 168 5.20 -11.10 2.96
CA PHE A 168 4.79 -9.82 3.52
C PHE A 168 4.40 -9.96 4.98
N VAL A 169 5.41 -9.93 5.85
CA VAL A 169 5.25 -9.92 7.30
C VAL A 169 5.85 -8.63 7.85
N PRO A 170 5.07 -7.55 8.03
CA PRO A 170 5.55 -6.39 8.76
C PRO A 170 5.65 -6.74 10.25
N SER A 171 6.78 -6.39 10.87
CA SER A 171 6.99 -6.41 12.31
C SER A 171 6.07 -5.40 13.01
N GLY A 172 4.85 -5.83 13.35
CA GLY A 172 3.85 -5.04 14.07
C GLY A 172 3.35 -3.82 13.27
N ILE A 173 2.04 -3.75 13.01
CA ILE A 173 1.46 -2.56 12.36
C ILE A 173 1.21 -1.51 13.46
N PRO A 174 1.89 -0.35 13.48
CA PRO A 174 1.65 0.70 14.46
C PRO A 174 0.22 1.24 14.38
N GLY A 175 -0.21 1.98 15.42
CA GLY A 175 -1.53 2.61 15.49
C GLY A 175 -1.82 3.60 14.35
N ASP A 176 -3.00 4.24 14.37
CA ASP A 176 -3.54 5.09 13.29
C ASP A 176 -2.52 6.06 12.65
N ILE A 177 -2.84 6.45 11.40
CA ILE A 177 -2.01 7.27 10.48
C ILE A 177 -1.35 8.49 11.13
N GLY A 178 -1.94 9.06 12.18
CA GLY A 178 -1.41 10.22 12.91
C GLY A 178 -0.02 9.99 13.52
N SER A 179 0.38 8.73 13.74
CA SER A 179 1.73 8.36 14.19
C SER A 179 2.77 8.22 13.06
N VAL A 180 2.34 8.28 11.79
CA VAL A 180 3.19 7.99 10.60
C VAL A 180 3.51 9.27 9.81
N VAL A 181 2.79 10.37 10.03
CA VAL A 181 2.86 11.61 9.20
C VAL A 181 3.41 12.84 9.94
N HIS A 182 4.37 12.66 10.86
CA HIS A 182 5.06 13.77 11.53
C HIS A 182 6.36 14.17 10.83
#